data_AF-A0A412I7B3-F1
#
_entry.id   AF-A0A412I7B3-F1
#
_cell.length_a   1.000
_cell.length_b   1.000
_cell.length_c   1.000
_cell.angle_alpha   90.00
_cell.angle_beta   90.00
_cell.angle_gamma   90.00
#
_symmetry.space_group_name_H-M   'P 1'
#
loop_
_entity.id
_entity.type
_entity.pdbx_description
1 polymer ?
#
loop_
_entity_poly.entity_id
_entity_poly.type
_entity_poly.pdbx_seq_one_letter_code
_entity_poly.pdbx_strand_id
1 'polypeptide(L)'
;MIISVIGSGGKTTYIHELKDKYVSQGKTVLMCTTTHMLIEEDTLVNPSLDEIMHQIEKYGYCHAGNLCDDKKICALDLNLLNQLKKMVDVILIEADGSKHLPLKYPNEKEPVIDLDSDEIVLISNLKGLGNPVKNVIHRYTLMDIDPNELVTPKIMQDLIRVYLKKLDKPVKIHVNGDSNLYTRCLKTLLEEDIDVDCICEDWFKTQPKLVILGCGHVSQYLAKMASILELYTIVIDNRIEFANKECFPTANEIHCMEYNQMDSILPNEDNTCYVIVTRGHKDDRLCLEKVLWRPHLYLGMIGSKGKVKKTFDALIEEGYSKEKISQVHAPIGLDIRAQTPAEISISILAQLIEIKNAKFSSSVSKELLESNVHGTLCIIIEKKGSAPRGVGSMMLVYKDGIIDTIGGGKVEYEAILDARACKKVMIKDYNLSNSKGASLGMICGGYNKVLFIPV
;
A
#
# COMPACT_ATOMS: atom_id res chain seq x y z
N MET A 1 -24.54 -28.42 -3.32
CA MET A 1 -23.49 -27.48 -3.80
C MET A 1 -22.20 -27.80 -3.08
N ILE A 2 -21.08 -27.86 -3.78
CA ILE A 2 -19.78 -28.24 -3.24
C ILE A 2 -18.78 -27.12 -3.54
N ILE A 3 -18.16 -26.57 -2.50
CA ILE A 3 -17.18 -25.49 -2.60
C ILE A 3 -15.85 -26.01 -2.08
N SER A 4 -14.84 -26.04 -2.94
CA SER A 4 -13.47 -26.36 -2.53
C SER A 4 -12.66 -25.10 -2.28
N VAL A 5 -12.05 -25.02 -1.11
CA VAL A 5 -11.20 -23.90 -0.69
C VAL A 5 -9.75 -24.36 -0.71
N ILE A 6 -8.95 -23.76 -1.61
CA ILE A 6 -7.53 -24.08 -1.84
C ILE A 6 -6.62 -22.91 -1.47
N GLY A 7 -5.30 -23.10 -1.53
CA GLY A 7 -4.31 -22.05 -1.27
C GLY A 7 -3.88 -21.98 0.20
N SER A 8 -3.76 -20.77 0.76
CA SER A 8 -3.14 -20.56 2.07
C SER A 8 -3.54 -19.24 2.72
N GLY A 9 -3.30 -19.11 4.04
CA GLY A 9 -3.48 -17.85 4.74
C GLY A 9 -4.94 -17.47 4.99
N GLY A 10 -5.72 -18.35 5.63
CA GLY A 10 -7.09 -18.06 6.06
C GLY A 10 -8.18 -18.98 5.51
N LYS A 11 -7.83 -20.16 4.96
CA LYS A 11 -8.81 -21.13 4.43
C LYS A 11 -9.86 -21.53 5.46
N THR A 12 -9.42 -21.99 6.63
CA THR A 12 -10.31 -22.41 7.71
C THR A 12 -11.23 -21.27 8.16
N THR A 13 -10.69 -20.07 8.33
CA THR A 13 -11.49 -18.86 8.64
C THR A 13 -12.55 -18.59 7.57
N TYR A 14 -12.16 -18.61 6.30
CA TYR A 14 -13.09 -18.39 5.18
C TYR A 14 -14.16 -19.49 5.09
N ILE A 15 -13.81 -20.75 5.38
CA ILE A 15 -14.78 -21.85 5.46
C ILE A 15 -15.79 -21.60 6.59
N HIS A 16 -15.35 -21.14 7.77
CA HIS A 16 -16.25 -20.79 8.86
C HIS A 16 -17.19 -19.64 8.49
N GLU A 17 -16.69 -18.59 7.82
CA GLU A 17 -17.52 -17.49 7.31
C GLU A 17 -18.57 -17.97 6.29
N LEU A 18 -18.18 -18.88 5.37
CA LEU A 18 -19.13 -19.50 4.44
C LEU A 18 -20.17 -20.37 5.17
N LYS A 19 -19.75 -21.13 6.18
CA LYS A 19 -20.64 -21.94 7.00
C LYS A 19 -21.68 -21.05 7.69
N ASP A 20 -21.26 -19.99 8.38
CA ASP A 20 -22.17 -19.05 9.05
C ASP A 20 -23.14 -18.41 8.05
N LYS A 21 -22.64 -18.00 6.88
CA LYS A 21 -23.47 -17.47 5.81
C LYS A 21 -24.55 -18.45 5.36
N TYR A 22 -24.20 -19.70 5.05
CA TYR A 22 -25.17 -20.66 4.53
C TYR A 22 -26.14 -21.17 5.61
N VAL A 23 -25.67 -21.37 6.84
CA VAL A 23 -26.54 -21.69 7.98
C VAL A 23 -27.54 -20.56 8.22
N SER A 24 -27.13 -19.29 8.13
CA SER A 24 -28.05 -18.14 8.25
C SER A 24 -29.14 -18.09 7.16
N GLN A 25 -28.90 -18.76 6.03
CA GLN A 25 -29.86 -18.92 4.93
C GLN A 25 -30.73 -20.17 5.08
N GLY A 26 -30.64 -20.88 6.21
CA GLY A 26 -31.36 -22.12 6.48
C GLY A 26 -30.85 -23.33 5.69
N LYS A 27 -29.62 -23.28 5.18
CA LYS A 27 -28.98 -24.40 4.46
C LYS A 27 -28.25 -25.32 5.43
N THR A 28 -28.31 -26.61 5.15
CA THR A 28 -27.48 -27.61 5.84
C THR A 28 -26.05 -27.59 5.31
N VAL A 29 -25.06 -27.59 6.22
CA VAL A 29 -23.65 -27.42 5.85
C VAL A 29 -22.78 -28.56 6.39
N LEU A 30 -21.95 -29.16 5.53
CA LEU A 30 -20.88 -30.06 5.92
C LEU A 30 -19.53 -29.40 5.67
N MET A 31 -18.69 -29.34 6.70
CA MET A 31 -17.28 -28.96 6.60
C MET A 31 -16.41 -30.22 6.66
N CYS A 32 -15.50 -30.39 5.70
CA CYS A 32 -14.55 -31.50 5.68
C CYS A 32 -13.27 -31.13 4.91
N THR A 33 -12.35 -32.09 4.72
CA THR A 33 -11.08 -31.87 4.01
C THR A 33 -10.80 -32.95 2.97
N THR A 34 -10.07 -32.63 1.90
CA THR A 34 -9.49 -33.63 0.98
C THR A 34 -8.12 -34.12 1.43
N THR A 35 -7.46 -33.41 2.34
CA THR A 35 -6.11 -33.74 2.79
C THR A 35 -6.08 -33.84 4.31
N HIS A 36 -5.70 -32.76 4.99
CA HIS A 36 -5.61 -32.72 6.44
C HIS A 36 -6.12 -31.39 6.97
N MET A 37 -6.85 -31.44 8.08
CA MET A 37 -7.39 -30.27 8.78
C MET A 37 -7.21 -30.48 10.29
N LEU A 38 -7.03 -29.42 11.05
CA LEU A 38 -6.91 -29.53 12.51
C LEU A 38 -8.24 -29.96 13.13
N ILE A 39 -8.17 -30.78 14.18
CA ILE A 39 -9.33 -31.11 14.99
C ILE A 39 -9.69 -29.88 15.83
N GLU A 40 -10.89 -29.35 15.62
CA GLU A 40 -11.54 -28.31 16.43
C GLU A 40 -12.49 -28.93 17.47
N GLU A 41 -12.91 -28.16 18.47
CA GLU A 41 -13.73 -28.65 19.61
C GLU A 41 -15.01 -29.39 19.18
N ASP A 42 -15.66 -28.94 18.10
CA ASP A 42 -16.93 -29.52 17.60
C ASP A 42 -16.73 -30.52 16.44
N THR A 43 -15.51 -30.98 16.20
CA THR A 43 -15.20 -31.88 15.07
C THR A 43 -15.62 -33.31 15.39
N LEU A 44 -16.46 -33.91 14.57
CA LEU A 44 -16.73 -35.35 14.64
C LEU A 44 -15.59 -36.13 13.97
N VAL A 45 -14.97 -37.02 14.74
CA VAL A 45 -13.80 -37.80 14.33
C VAL A 45 -14.18 -39.27 14.11
N ASN A 46 -13.86 -39.80 12.93
CA ASN A 46 -14.32 -41.11 12.44
C ASN A 46 -15.85 -41.31 12.51
N PRO A 47 -16.67 -40.32 12.09
CA PRO A 47 -18.11 -40.40 12.29
C PRO A 47 -18.80 -41.35 11.32
N SER A 48 -19.93 -41.89 11.78
CA SER A 48 -20.94 -42.52 10.94
C SER A 48 -21.84 -41.49 10.24
N LEU A 49 -22.59 -41.94 9.23
CA LEU A 49 -23.58 -41.11 8.54
C LEU A 49 -24.63 -40.54 9.52
N ASP A 50 -25.12 -41.37 10.43
CA ASP A 50 -26.17 -40.98 11.39
C ASP A 50 -25.69 -39.90 12.36
N GLU A 51 -24.43 -39.97 12.82
CA GLU A 51 -23.84 -38.95 13.69
C GLU A 51 -23.68 -37.60 12.97
N ILE A 52 -23.24 -37.62 11.71
CA ILE A 52 -23.14 -36.40 10.89
C ILE A 52 -24.52 -35.78 10.70
N MET A 53 -25.50 -36.58 10.29
CA MET A 53 -26.86 -36.08 10.03
C MET A 53 -27.52 -35.55 11.31
N HIS A 54 -27.34 -36.22 12.44
CA HIS A 54 -27.84 -35.74 13.74
C HIS A 54 -27.24 -34.38 14.13
N GLN A 55 -25.94 -34.19 13.92
CA GLN A 55 -25.27 -32.92 14.19
C GLN A 55 -25.81 -31.80 13.29
N ILE A 56 -25.98 -32.09 11.99
CA ILE A 56 -26.58 -31.15 11.02
C ILE A 56 -28.02 -30.80 11.39
N GLU A 57 -28.84 -31.77 11.79
CA GLU A 57 -30.22 -31.52 12.21
C GLU A 57 -30.28 -30.62 13.46
N LYS A 58 -29.35 -30.80 14.39
CA LYS A 58 -29.32 -30.05 15.65
C LYS A 58 -28.79 -28.62 15.50
N TYR A 59 -27.76 -28.42 14.68
CA TYR A 59 -27.03 -27.14 14.61
C TYR A 59 -27.04 -26.47 13.24
N GLY A 60 -27.59 -27.13 12.22
CA GLY A 60 -27.54 -26.70 10.81
C GLY A 60 -26.22 -27.01 10.11
N TYR A 61 -25.19 -27.45 10.84
CA TYR A 61 -23.89 -27.82 10.27
C TYR A 61 -23.22 -28.98 11.00
N CYS A 62 -22.22 -29.57 10.34
CA CYS A 62 -21.31 -30.53 10.94
C CYS A 62 -19.89 -30.33 10.39
N HIS A 63 -18.88 -30.42 11.25
CA HIS A 63 -17.48 -30.54 10.86
C HIS A 63 -17.04 -31.98 11.10
N ALA A 64 -16.57 -32.67 10.06
CA ALA A 64 -16.32 -34.11 10.13
C ALA A 64 -15.11 -34.57 9.30
N GLY A 65 -14.39 -35.57 9.81
CA GLY A 65 -13.34 -36.26 9.09
C GLY A 65 -12.84 -37.51 9.81
N ASN A 66 -11.97 -38.28 9.14
CA ASN A 66 -11.35 -39.47 9.72
C ASN A 66 -10.09 -39.09 10.50
N LEU A 67 -9.73 -39.80 11.56
CA LEU A 67 -8.52 -39.51 12.33
C LEU A 67 -7.27 -39.82 11.50
N CYS A 68 -6.38 -38.84 11.35
CA CYS A 68 -5.10 -39.03 10.67
C CYS A 68 -3.92 -39.09 11.64
N ASP A 69 -3.91 -38.21 12.63
CA ASP A 69 -2.96 -38.15 13.74
C ASP A 69 -3.65 -37.50 14.96
N ASP A 70 -2.97 -37.41 16.11
CA ASP A 70 -3.55 -36.91 17.37
C ASP A 70 -4.14 -35.50 17.30
N LYS A 71 -3.88 -34.73 16.23
CA LYS A 71 -4.30 -33.33 16.11
C LYS A 71 -5.05 -33.03 14.82
N LYS A 72 -5.16 -33.97 13.88
CA LYS A 72 -5.72 -33.73 12.55
C LYS A 72 -6.68 -34.80 12.10
N ILE A 73 -7.72 -34.34 11.41
CA ILE A 73 -8.56 -35.18 10.56
C ILE A 73 -7.99 -35.25 9.14
N CYS A 74 -8.28 -36.34 8.43
CA CYS A 74 -8.17 -36.50 7.00
C CYS A 74 -9.55 -36.69 6.36
N ALA A 75 -9.56 -36.90 5.04
CA ALA A 75 -10.78 -37.05 4.27
C ALA A 75 -11.69 -38.17 4.80
N LEU A 76 -13.00 -37.91 4.74
CA LEU A 76 -14.03 -38.93 4.96
C LEU A 76 -13.93 -40.03 3.91
N ASP A 77 -14.44 -41.22 4.25
CA ASP A 77 -14.52 -42.33 3.30
C ASP A 77 -15.32 -41.93 2.07
N LEU A 78 -14.83 -42.31 0.89
CA LEU A 78 -15.43 -41.90 -0.38
C LEU A 78 -16.91 -42.29 -0.49
N ASN A 79 -17.27 -43.46 0.01
CA ASN A 79 -18.67 -43.92 0.03
C ASN A 79 -19.56 -43.04 0.92
N LEU A 80 -19.07 -42.67 2.10
CA LEU A 80 -19.78 -41.81 3.04
C LEU A 80 -19.93 -40.39 2.46
N LEU A 81 -18.86 -39.82 1.92
CA LEU A 81 -18.89 -38.51 1.27
C LEU A 81 -19.89 -38.50 0.10
N ASN A 82 -19.91 -39.56 -0.73
CA ASN A 82 -20.84 -39.68 -1.85
C ASN A 82 -22.32 -39.80 -1.41
N GLN A 83 -22.59 -40.33 -0.22
CA GLN A 83 -23.93 -40.30 0.37
C GLN A 83 -24.29 -38.88 0.83
N LEU A 84 -23.38 -38.22 1.57
CA LEU A 84 -23.58 -36.86 2.08
C LEU A 84 -23.78 -35.83 0.96
N LYS A 85 -23.09 -35.96 -0.16
CA LYS A 85 -23.29 -35.15 -1.38
C LYS A 85 -24.74 -35.11 -1.88
N LYS A 86 -25.54 -36.13 -1.56
CA LYS A 86 -26.96 -36.23 -1.95
C LYS A 86 -27.93 -35.70 -0.90
N MET A 87 -27.44 -35.48 0.33
CA MET A 87 -28.28 -35.22 1.51
C MET A 87 -28.07 -33.81 2.08
N VAL A 88 -26.87 -33.24 1.90
CA VAL A 88 -26.50 -31.93 2.46
C VAL A 88 -26.58 -30.85 1.37
N ASP A 89 -27.13 -29.68 1.71
CA ASP A 89 -27.27 -28.57 0.77
C ASP A 89 -25.90 -28.04 0.31
N VAL A 90 -24.97 -27.85 1.25
CA VAL A 90 -23.66 -27.25 1.01
C VAL A 90 -22.54 -28.08 1.64
N ILE A 91 -21.52 -28.43 0.87
CA ILE A 91 -20.30 -29.06 1.35
C ILE A 91 -19.12 -28.11 1.14
N LEU A 92 -18.43 -27.75 2.21
CA LEU A 92 -17.25 -26.91 2.22
C LEU A 92 -16.02 -27.79 2.46
N ILE A 93 -15.14 -27.86 1.46
CA ILE A 93 -13.99 -28.75 1.45
C ILE A 93 -12.71 -27.92 1.57
N GLU A 94 -11.99 -28.06 2.68
CA GLU A 94 -10.63 -27.54 2.78
C GLU A 94 -9.66 -28.45 2.04
N ALA A 95 -8.96 -27.91 1.05
CA ALA A 95 -7.90 -28.60 0.35
C ALA A 95 -6.55 -27.97 0.67
N ASP A 96 -5.47 -28.73 0.45
CA ASP A 96 -4.11 -28.22 0.40
C ASP A 96 -3.57 -27.58 1.71
N GLY A 97 -2.95 -28.37 2.59
CA GLY A 97 -2.28 -27.84 3.80
C GLY A 97 -1.10 -26.88 3.52
N SER A 98 -1.00 -25.77 4.25
CA SER A 98 0.04 -24.73 4.06
C SER A 98 0.99 -24.51 5.25
N LYS A 99 0.92 -25.36 6.28
CA LYS A 99 1.70 -25.21 7.53
C LYS A 99 1.59 -23.82 8.18
N HIS A 100 0.39 -23.23 8.17
CA HIS A 100 0.09 -21.90 8.72
C HIS A 100 0.81 -20.74 8.04
N LEU A 101 1.49 -20.97 6.92
CA LEU A 101 2.09 -19.90 6.13
C LEU A 101 1.02 -19.16 5.31
N PRO A 102 1.18 -17.84 5.10
CA PRO A 102 0.21 -17.01 4.37
C PRO A 102 0.17 -17.33 2.89
N LEU A 103 1.28 -17.77 2.31
CA LEU A 103 1.43 -18.10 0.89
C LEU A 103 1.86 -19.55 0.70
N LYS A 104 1.57 -20.12 -0.48
CA LYS A 104 1.88 -21.51 -0.80
C LYS A 104 2.13 -21.68 -2.29
N TYR A 105 3.18 -22.42 -2.60
CA TYR A 105 3.40 -23.00 -3.92
C TYR A 105 2.82 -24.42 -3.97
N PRO A 106 1.93 -24.74 -4.93
CA PRO A 106 1.37 -26.08 -5.06
C PRO A 106 2.44 -27.06 -5.59
N ASN A 107 2.45 -28.27 -5.07
CA ASN A 107 3.29 -29.33 -5.64
C ASN A 107 2.63 -29.94 -6.91
N GLU A 108 3.25 -30.98 -7.49
CA GLU A 108 2.71 -31.64 -8.70
C GLU A 108 1.29 -32.20 -8.52
N LYS A 109 0.97 -32.75 -7.34
CA LYS A 109 -0.31 -33.40 -7.03
C LYS A 109 -1.37 -32.42 -6.49
N GLU A 110 -1.02 -31.16 -6.31
CA GLU A 110 -1.92 -30.12 -5.82
C GLU A 110 -2.35 -29.16 -6.94
N PRO A 111 -3.55 -28.56 -6.85
CA PRO A 111 -4.51 -28.70 -5.74
C PRO A 111 -5.30 -30.02 -5.76
N VAL A 112 -5.57 -30.58 -4.57
CA VAL A 112 -6.40 -31.80 -4.42
C VAL A 112 -7.87 -31.41 -4.24
N ILE A 113 -8.60 -31.36 -5.34
CA ILE A 113 -9.99 -30.90 -5.40
C ILE A 113 -10.92 -32.08 -5.67
N ASP A 114 -12.12 -32.04 -5.08
CA ASP A 114 -13.17 -33.01 -5.40
C ASP A 114 -13.69 -32.80 -6.84
N LEU A 115 -13.91 -33.89 -7.58
CA LEU A 115 -14.34 -33.81 -8.97
C LEU A 115 -15.72 -33.15 -9.12
N ASP A 116 -16.58 -33.31 -8.11
CA ASP A 116 -17.94 -32.78 -8.07
C ASP A 116 -18.00 -31.33 -7.55
N SER A 117 -16.85 -30.68 -7.30
CA SER A 117 -16.84 -29.28 -6.85
C SER A 117 -17.48 -28.35 -7.89
N ASP A 118 -18.53 -27.64 -7.43
CA ASP A 118 -19.27 -26.64 -8.20
C ASP A 118 -18.49 -25.31 -8.24
N GLU A 119 -17.86 -24.95 -7.13
CA GLU A 119 -17.04 -23.74 -6.99
C GLU A 119 -15.66 -24.06 -6.42
N ILE A 120 -14.65 -23.32 -6.89
CA ILE A 120 -13.30 -23.35 -6.34
C ILE A 120 -12.95 -21.95 -5.87
N VAL A 121 -12.55 -21.82 -4.60
CA VAL A 121 -12.07 -20.56 -4.03
C VAL A 121 -10.59 -20.70 -3.68
N LEU A 122 -9.75 -19.86 -4.31
CA LEU A 122 -8.33 -19.76 -4.01
C LEU A 122 -8.08 -18.66 -2.98
N ILE A 123 -7.55 -19.06 -1.83
CA ILE A 123 -7.18 -18.13 -0.76
C ILE A 123 -5.70 -17.75 -0.90
N SER A 124 -5.44 -16.45 -0.87
CA SER A 124 -4.11 -15.85 -0.71
C SER A 124 -4.13 -14.81 0.39
N ASN A 125 -2.97 -14.38 0.89
CA ASN A 125 -2.91 -13.46 2.03
C ASN A 125 -1.75 -12.46 1.92
N LEU A 126 -2.11 -11.17 1.98
CA LEU A 126 -1.19 -10.04 1.90
C LEU A 126 -0.21 -9.95 3.06
N LYS A 127 -0.41 -10.68 4.16
CA LYS A 127 0.58 -10.80 5.25
C LYS A 127 1.94 -11.35 4.78
N GLY A 128 1.99 -12.01 3.63
CA GLY A 128 3.26 -12.44 3.02
C GLY A 128 4.07 -11.30 2.40
N LEU A 129 3.42 -10.20 1.99
CA LEU A 129 4.05 -9.08 1.28
C LEU A 129 5.19 -8.46 2.10
N GLY A 130 6.30 -8.12 1.44
CA GLY A 130 7.44 -7.45 2.06
C GLY A 130 8.28 -8.33 3.01
N ASN A 131 7.97 -9.62 3.13
CA ASN A 131 8.72 -10.55 3.96
C ASN A 131 9.61 -11.48 3.11
N PRO A 132 10.72 -12.01 3.65
CA PRO A 132 11.55 -12.97 2.93
C PRO A 132 10.78 -14.22 2.51
N VAL A 133 10.89 -14.63 1.24
CA VAL A 133 10.21 -15.77 0.62
C VAL A 133 10.20 -17.02 1.51
N LYS A 134 11.36 -17.41 2.04
CA LYS A 134 11.52 -18.62 2.87
C LYS A 134 10.67 -18.64 4.14
N ASN A 135 10.30 -17.46 4.65
CA ASN A 135 9.57 -17.31 5.89
C ASN A 135 8.05 -17.38 5.69
N VAL A 136 7.57 -17.11 4.47
CA VAL A 136 6.14 -16.85 4.23
C VAL A 136 5.52 -17.67 3.12
N ILE A 137 6.31 -18.31 2.25
CA ILE A 137 5.81 -19.19 1.19
C ILE A 137 6.07 -20.66 1.53
N HIS A 138 5.00 -21.42 1.73
CA HIS A 138 5.09 -22.87 1.87
C HIS A 138 5.58 -23.52 0.57
N ARG A 139 6.61 -24.37 0.68
CA ARG A 139 7.31 -25.04 -0.44
C ARG A 139 7.96 -24.08 -1.44
N TYR A 140 8.47 -22.95 -0.96
CA TYR A 140 9.29 -22.04 -1.77
C TYR A 140 10.47 -22.74 -2.48
N THR A 141 10.96 -23.87 -1.95
CA THR A 141 12.05 -24.65 -2.58
C THR A 141 11.68 -25.26 -3.93
N LEU A 142 10.40 -25.25 -4.31
CA LEU A 142 9.92 -25.65 -5.63
C LEU A 142 9.91 -24.49 -6.64
N MET A 143 10.17 -23.28 -6.16
CA MET A 143 10.25 -22.07 -6.98
C MET A 143 11.71 -21.81 -7.34
N ASP A 144 11.94 -21.27 -8.53
CA ASP A 144 13.24 -20.74 -8.94
C ASP A 144 13.36 -19.28 -8.49
N ILE A 145 13.61 -19.07 -7.18
CA ILE A 145 13.66 -17.74 -6.55
C ILE A 145 14.64 -17.74 -5.37
N ASP A 146 15.27 -16.59 -5.08
CA ASP A 146 16.13 -16.45 -3.90
C ASP A 146 15.29 -16.55 -2.61
N PRO A 147 15.60 -17.47 -1.68
CA PRO A 147 14.89 -17.61 -0.40
C PRO A 147 14.87 -16.34 0.46
N ASN A 148 15.81 -15.40 0.27
CA ASN A 148 15.89 -14.15 1.01
C ASN A 148 15.27 -12.96 0.27
N GLU A 149 14.87 -13.12 -0.99
CA GLU A 149 14.12 -12.10 -1.72
C GLU A 149 12.83 -11.78 -0.98
N LEU A 150 12.44 -10.50 -0.98
CA LEU A 150 11.19 -10.07 -0.37
C LEU A 150 10.03 -10.38 -1.31
N VAL A 151 8.94 -10.93 -0.77
CA VAL A 151 7.74 -11.17 -1.55
C VAL A 151 7.18 -9.85 -2.06
N THR A 152 7.11 -9.73 -3.38
CA THR A 152 6.54 -8.59 -4.12
C THR A 152 5.08 -8.88 -4.51
N PRO A 153 4.32 -7.85 -4.92
CA PRO A 153 3.00 -8.05 -5.54
C PRO A 153 3.06 -9.04 -6.70
N LYS A 154 4.14 -8.99 -7.50
CA LYS A 154 4.30 -9.86 -8.67
C LYS A 154 4.45 -11.32 -8.28
N ILE A 155 5.28 -11.61 -7.28
CA ILE A 155 5.43 -12.96 -6.74
C ILE A 155 4.08 -13.52 -6.27
N MET A 156 3.27 -12.70 -5.57
CA MET A 156 1.93 -13.11 -5.14
C MET A 156 1.00 -13.40 -6.34
N GLN A 157 1.01 -12.56 -7.37
CA GLN A 157 0.23 -12.78 -8.59
C GLN A 157 0.67 -14.06 -9.31
N ASP A 158 1.98 -14.31 -9.40
CA ASP A 158 2.52 -15.51 -10.04
C ASP A 158 2.11 -16.78 -9.29
N LEU A 159 2.14 -16.76 -7.95
CA LEU A 159 1.60 -17.86 -7.13
C LEU A 159 0.14 -18.15 -7.44
N ILE A 160 -0.70 -17.11 -7.53
CA ILE A 160 -2.12 -17.25 -7.90
C ILE A 160 -2.23 -17.87 -9.29
N ARG A 161 -1.49 -17.35 -10.28
CA ARG A 161 -1.52 -17.84 -11.66
C ARG A 161 -1.01 -19.27 -11.82
N VAL A 162 -0.12 -19.76 -10.94
CA VAL A 162 0.26 -21.17 -10.91
C VAL A 162 -0.95 -22.06 -10.60
N TYR A 163 -1.80 -21.67 -9.65
CA TYR A 163 -3.04 -22.38 -9.36
C TYR A 163 -4.02 -22.31 -10.53
N LEU A 164 -4.23 -21.12 -11.11
CA LEU A 164 -5.13 -20.93 -12.25
C LEU A 164 -4.73 -21.79 -13.46
N LYS A 165 -3.44 -21.93 -13.74
CA LYS A 165 -2.93 -22.77 -14.84
C LYS A 165 -3.11 -24.28 -14.62
N LYS A 166 -3.23 -24.72 -13.37
CA LYS A 166 -3.41 -26.12 -12.99
C LYS A 166 -4.88 -26.56 -13.01
N LEU A 167 -5.81 -25.63 -13.18
CA LEU A 167 -7.24 -25.85 -13.03
C LEU A 167 -8.00 -25.51 -14.30
N ASP A 168 -8.80 -26.48 -14.78
CA ASP A 168 -9.65 -26.31 -15.96
C ASP A 168 -11.04 -25.71 -15.63
N LYS A 169 -11.32 -25.46 -14.33
CA LYS A 169 -12.57 -24.86 -13.84
C LYS A 169 -12.34 -23.40 -13.44
N PRO A 170 -13.34 -22.51 -13.58
CA PRO A 170 -13.27 -21.15 -13.06
C PRO A 170 -12.95 -21.13 -11.56
N VAL A 171 -12.03 -20.27 -11.16
CA VAL A 171 -11.60 -20.12 -9.76
C VAL A 171 -11.95 -18.72 -9.29
N LYS A 172 -12.64 -18.63 -8.15
CA LYS A 172 -12.82 -17.36 -7.43
C LYS A 172 -11.58 -17.12 -6.57
N ILE A 173 -10.94 -15.97 -6.73
CA ILE A 173 -9.80 -15.59 -5.90
C ILE A 173 -10.32 -14.79 -4.71
N HIS A 174 -9.78 -15.05 -3.52
CA HIS A 174 -10.05 -14.28 -2.32
C HIS A 174 -8.73 -13.96 -1.61
N VAL A 175 -8.49 -12.67 -1.40
CA VAL A 175 -7.24 -12.19 -0.82
C VAL A 175 -7.51 -11.54 0.53
N ASN A 176 -6.85 -12.08 1.55
CA ASN A 176 -6.95 -11.60 2.93
C ASN A 176 -5.87 -10.57 3.28
N GLY A 177 -6.13 -9.78 4.33
CA GLY A 177 -5.09 -9.01 5.04
C GLY A 177 -4.80 -7.62 4.47
N ASP A 178 -5.77 -6.98 3.81
CA ASP A 178 -5.68 -5.56 3.48
C ASP A 178 -5.74 -4.69 4.77
N SER A 179 -4.89 -3.66 4.83
CA SER A 179 -4.75 -2.80 6.02
C SER A 179 -4.63 -1.31 5.71
N ASN A 180 -4.37 -0.96 4.46
CA ASN A 180 -4.21 0.41 3.97
C ASN A 180 -4.70 0.53 2.53
N LEU A 181 -4.78 1.75 2.00
CA LEU A 181 -5.30 2.00 0.65
C LEU A 181 -4.55 1.21 -0.44
N TYR A 182 -3.22 1.12 -0.36
CA TYR A 182 -2.40 0.36 -1.31
C TYR A 182 -2.76 -1.13 -1.32
N THR A 183 -2.79 -1.75 -0.13
CA THR A 183 -3.11 -3.17 0.02
C THR A 183 -4.56 -3.50 -0.35
N ARG A 184 -5.51 -2.57 -0.16
CA ARG A 184 -6.87 -2.68 -0.71
C ARG A 184 -6.89 -2.69 -2.23
N CYS A 185 -6.15 -1.78 -2.87
CA CYS A 185 -6.01 -1.79 -4.33
C CYS A 185 -5.40 -3.10 -4.83
N LEU A 186 -4.31 -3.53 -4.20
CA LEU A 186 -3.61 -4.77 -4.55
C LEU A 186 -4.51 -5.99 -4.39
N LYS A 187 -5.31 -6.05 -3.32
CA LYS A 187 -6.34 -7.07 -3.12
C LYS A 187 -7.29 -7.14 -4.31
N THR A 188 -7.92 -6.03 -4.70
CA THR A 188 -8.84 -5.99 -5.84
C THR A 188 -8.17 -6.43 -7.15
N LEU A 189 -6.94 -5.97 -7.41
CA LEU A 189 -6.19 -6.35 -8.61
C LEU A 189 -5.87 -7.85 -8.64
N LEU A 190 -5.44 -8.43 -7.50
CA LEU A 190 -5.17 -9.86 -7.38
C LEU A 190 -6.46 -10.70 -7.51
N GLU A 191 -7.57 -10.26 -6.91
CA GLU A 191 -8.85 -10.96 -6.97
C GLU A 191 -9.46 -10.97 -8.38
N GLU A 192 -9.19 -9.94 -9.19
CA GLU A 192 -9.61 -9.83 -10.59
C GLU A 192 -8.53 -10.30 -11.61
N ASP A 193 -7.38 -10.82 -11.15
CA ASP A 193 -6.21 -11.20 -11.96
C ASP A 193 -5.74 -10.11 -12.95
N ILE A 194 -5.82 -8.85 -12.51
CA ILE A 194 -5.28 -7.70 -13.24
C ILE A 194 -3.81 -7.53 -12.91
N ASP A 195 -3.01 -7.15 -13.91
CA ASP A 195 -1.56 -6.94 -13.73
C ASP A 195 -1.27 -5.96 -12.59
N VAL A 196 -0.59 -6.45 -11.55
CA VAL A 196 -0.33 -5.69 -10.32
C VAL A 196 0.70 -4.58 -10.54
N ASP A 197 1.49 -4.66 -11.61
CA ASP A 197 2.48 -3.65 -11.99
C ASP A 197 1.84 -2.36 -12.53
N CYS A 198 0.50 -2.32 -12.68
CA CYS A 198 -0.23 -1.10 -13.03
C CYS A 198 -0.32 -0.06 -11.89
N ILE A 199 0.05 -0.45 -10.67
CA ILE A 199 0.18 0.44 -9.52
C ILE A 199 1.58 0.40 -8.93
N CYS A 200 2.02 1.52 -8.35
CA CYS A 200 3.29 1.62 -7.64
C CYS A 200 3.04 2.01 -6.19
N GLU A 201 3.65 1.29 -5.23
CA GLU A 201 3.51 1.57 -3.80
C GLU A 201 3.93 3.00 -3.43
N ASP A 202 4.94 3.55 -4.11
CA ASP A 202 5.40 4.92 -3.88
C ASP A 202 4.33 5.99 -4.18
N TRP A 203 3.31 5.67 -4.98
CA TRP A 203 2.18 6.57 -5.20
C TRP A 203 1.26 6.67 -3.99
N PHE A 204 1.33 5.74 -3.03
CA PHE A 204 0.47 5.69 -1.84
C PHE A 204 1.18 6.21 -0.57
N LYS A 205 2.28 6.94 -0.74
CA LYS A 205 2.98 7.60 0.37
C LYS A 205 2.47 9.04 0.55
N THR A 206 2.45 9.54 1.79
CA THR A 206 2.07 10.94 2.07
C THR A 206 3.05 11.92 1.42
N GLN A 207 2.62 13.12 1.04
CA GLN A 207 3.56 14.17 0.57
C GLN A 207 4.71 14.41 1.58
N PRO A 208 5.95 14.68 1.10
CA PRO A 208 7.07 15.11 1.92
C PRO A 208 6.73 16.34 2.76
N LYS A 209 7.14 16.29 4.03
CA LYS A 209 7.12 17.46 4.91
C LYS A 209 8.42 18.24 4.76
N LEU A 210 8.32 19.56 4.69
CA LEU A 210 9.47 20.46 4.72
C LEU A 210 9.66 21.02 6.13
N VAL A 211 10.71 20.55 6.82
CA VAL A 211 11.12 21.07 8.12
C VAL A 211 12.18 22.14 7.91
N ILE A 212 11.88 23.37 8.32
CA ILE A 212 12.77 24.52 8.24
C ILE A 212 13.31 24.81 9.64
N LEU A 213 14.61 24.58 9.83
CA LEU A 213 15.33 24.82 11.07
C LEU A 213 16.00 26.20 10.99
N GLY A 214 15.45 27.17 11.71
CA GLY A 214 15.79 28.58 11.65
C GLY A 214 14.69 29.41 11.00
N CYS A 215 14.28 30.48 11.67
CA CYS A 215 13.21 31.40 11.26
C CYS A 215 13.74 32.77 10.80
N GLY A 216 14.88 32.79 10.11
CA GLY A 216 15.46 34.02 9.54
C GLY A 216 14.73 34.52 8.27
N HIS A 217 15.24 35.59 7.66
CA HIS A 217 14.63 36.20 6.46
C HIS A 217 14.48 35.23 5.29
N VAL A 218 15.47 34.37 5.02
CA VAL A 218 15.39 33.35 3.95
C VAL A 218 14.24 32.39 4.21
N SER A 219 14.03 31.99 5.46
CA SER A 219 12.99 31.04 5.87
C SER A 219 11.58 31.58 5.61
N GLN A 220 11.36 32.88 5.78
CA GLN A 220 10.05 33.50 5.52
C GLN A 220 9.66 33.40 4.03
N TYR A 221 10.59 33.71 3.12
CA TYR A 221 10.38 33.53 1.68
C TYR A 221 10.23 32.05 1.31
N LEU A 222 11.05 31.18 1.91
CA LEU A 222 11.01 29.74 1.69
C LEU A 222 9.65 29.15 2.08
N ALA A 223 9.14 29.44 3.27
CA ALA A 223 7.85 28.95 3.75
C ALA A 223 6.67 29.46 2.88
N LYS A 224 6.74 30.72 2.44
CA LYS A 224 5.72 31.29 1.54
C LYS A 224 5.70 30.58 0.18
N MET A 225 6.86 30.36 -0.43
CA MET A 225 6.97 29.67 -1.72
C MET A 225 6.63 28.18 -1.59
N ALA A 226 7.03 27.53 -0.49
CA ALA A 226 6.68 26.14 -0.21
C ALA A 226 5.16 25.95 -0.11
N SER A 227 4.43 26.89 0.49
CA SER A 227 2.96 26.87 0.53
C SER A 227 2.32 26.96 -0.87
N ILE A 228 2.88 27.76 -1.78
CA ILE A 228 2.42 27.82 -3.20
C ILE A 228 2.63 26.46 -3.89
N LEU A 229 3.68 25.74 -3.52
CA LEU A 229 3.99 24.40 -4.02
C LEU A 229 3.23 23.28 -3.28
N GLU A 230 2.26 23.64 -2.43
CA GLU A 230 1.44 22.70 -1.65
C GLU A 230 2.27 21.80 -0.71
N LEU A 231 3.45 22.26 -0.28
CA LEU A 231 4.28 21.53 0.69
C LEU A 231 3.80 21.80 2.12
N TYR A 232 3.71 20.74 2.92
CA TYR A 232 3.46 20.85 4.34
C TYR A 232 4.71 21.33 5.07
N THR A 233 4.68 22.51 5.66
CA THR A 233 5.86 23.12 6.29
C THR A 233 5.77 23.14 7.82
N ILE A 234 6.86 22.71 8.46
CA ILE A 234 7.10 22.83 9.90
C ILE A 234 8.26 23.79 10.08
N VAL A 235 8.08 24.88 10.82
CA VAL A 235 9.17 25.84 11.10
C VAL A 235 9.54 25.81 12.58
N ILE A 236 10.84 25.80 12.88
CA ILE A 236 11.37 25.66 14.23
C ILE A 236 12.45 26.72 14.44
N ASP A 237 12.37 27.46 15.55
CA ASP A 237 13.41 28.39 16.01
C ASP A 237 13.26 28.60 17.52
N ASN A 238 14.32 28.96 18.23
CA ASN A 238 14.26 29.19 19.67
C ASN A 238 13.85 30.61 20.07
N ARG A 239 13.55 31.48 19.10
CA ARG A 239 13.19 32.88 19.34
C ARG A 239 11.75 33.17 18.98
N ILE A 240 11.01 33.62 19.99
CA ILE A 240 9.58 33.87 19.89
C ILE A 240 9.24 35.03 18.94
N GLU A 241 10.14 36.00 18.80
CA GLU A 241 9.96 37.12 17.88
C GLU A 241 10.12 36.72 16.40
N PHE A 242 10.59 35.50 16.11
CA PHE A 242 10.71 34.95 14.76
C PHE A 242 9.80 33.74 14.49
N ALA A 243 9.72 32.78 15.43
CA ALA A 243 8.85 31.62 15.32
C ALA A 243 7.42 31.94 15.75
N ASN A 244 6.71 32.73 14.95
CA ASN A 244 5.32 33.12 15.20
C ASN A 244 4.50 33.27 13.90
N LYS A 245 3.18 33.35 14.06
CA LYS A 245 2.22 33.40 12.94
C LYS A 245 2.31 34.70 12.12
N GLU A 246 2.80 35.79 12.70
CA GLU A 246 3.00 37.05 11.98
C GLU A 246 4.15 36.92 10.96
N CYS A 247 5.25 36.27 11.35
CA CYS A 247 6.38 35.99 10.48
C CYS A 247 6.13 34.84 9.49
N PHE A 248 5.34 33.84 9.89
CA PHE A 248 5.07 32.62 9.11
C PHE A 248 3.56 32.35 8.93
N PRO A 249 2.81 33.25 8.28
CA PRO A 249 1.35 33.13 8.17
C PRO A 249 0.92 31.88 7.38
N THR A 250 1.74 31.44 6.42
CA THR A 250 1.45 30.28 5.55
C THR A 250 1.98 28.95 6.09
N ALA A 251 2.74 28.93 7.19
CA ALA A 251 3.26 27.68 7.73
C ALA A 251 2.15 26.85 8.38
N ASN A 252 2.18 25.53 8.17
CA ASN A 252 1.27 24.57 8.78
C ASN A 252 1.53 24.43 10.27
N GLU A 253 2.80 24.34 10.67
CA GLU A 253 3.22 24.24 12.06
C GLU A 253 4.37 25.22 12.37
N ILE A 254 4.32 25.82 13.56
CA ILE A 254 5.30 26.79 14.05
C ILE A 254 5.65 26.41 15.48
N HIS A 255 6.92 26.09 15.72
CA HIS A 255 7.40 25.66 17.03
C HIS A 255 8.51 26.59 17.52
N CYS A 256 8.23 27.34 18.59
CA CYS A 256 9.22 28.16 19.28
C CYS A 256 9.87 27.34 20.41
N MET A 257 11.03 26.72 20.16
CA MET A 257 11.70 25.85 21.13
C MET A 257 13.21 25.72 20.89
N GLU A 258 13.95 25.27 21.90
CA GLU A 258 15.36 24.97 21.76
C GLU A 258 15.59 23.77 20.84
N TYR A 259 16.57 23.87 19.92
CA TYR A 259 16.87 22.81 18.95
C TYR A 259 17.30 21.49 19.61
N ASN A 260 17.81 21.52 20.84
CA ASN A 260 18.15 20.29 21.57
C ASN A 260 16.91 19.47 21.99
N GLN A 261 15.71 20.08 22.02
CA GLN A 261 14.43 19.50 22.44
C GLN A 261 13.51 19.14 21.26
N MET A 262 13.90 19.45 20.02
CA MET A 262 13.03 19.30 18.85
C MET A 262 12.71 17.86 18.47
N ASP A 263 13.40 16.86 19.05
CA ASP A 263 13.22 15.45 18.67
C ASP A 263 11.78 14.95 18.72
N SER A 264 10.98 15.52 19.63
CA SER A 264 9.57 15.16 19.85
C SER A 264 8.62 15.64 18.75
N ILE A 265 9.00 16.67 17.98
CA ILE A 265 8.18 17.26 16.92
C ILE A 265 8.68 16.90 15.52
N LEU A 266 9.91 16.42 15.41
CA LEU A 266 10.51 16.08 14.13
C LEU A 266 9.81 14.85 13.51
N PRO A 267 9.42 14.93 12.23
CA PRO A 267 8.88 13.80 11.48
C PRO A 267 9.81 12.57 11.52
N ASN A 268 9.21 11.37 11.46
CA ASN A 268 9.93 10.10 11.41
C ASN A 268 9.83 9.44 10.02
N GLU A 269 9.14 10.08 9.09
CA GLU A 269 8.93 9.64 7.72
C GLU A 269 10.22 9.77 6.89
N ASP A 270 10.54 8.73 6.11
CA ASP A 270 11.73 8.66 5.26
C ASP A 270 11.75 9.69 4.13
N ASN A 271 10.58 10.21 3.79
CA ASN A 271 10.41 11.20 2.75
C ASN A 271 10.50 12.65 3.25
N THR A 272 10.90 12.88 4.51
CA THR A 272 11.02 14.22 5.10
C THR A 272 12.15 15.03 4.45
N CYS A 273 11.94 16.32 4.23
CA CYS A 273 12.93 17.27 3.73
C CYS A 273 13.35 18.24 4.85
N TYR A 274 14.63 18.27 5.19
CA TYR A 274 15.20 19.18 6.19
C TYR A 274 15.97 20.32 5.52
N VAL A 275 15.70 21.55 5.95
CA VAL A 275 16.43 22.75 5.53
C VAL A 275 16.97 23.46 6.76
N ILE A 276 18.29 23.48 6.90
CA ILE A 276 19.00 24.14 8.00
C ILE A 276 19.45 25.53 7.54
N VAL A 277 18.81 26.56 8.10
CA VAL A 277 18.97 27.98 7.78
C VAL A 277 18.98 28.82 9.06
N THR A 278 19.76 28.40 10.05
CA THR A 278 19.81 29.05 11.36
C THR A 278 20.64 30.35 11.31
N ARG A 279 20.80 31.02 12.47
CA ARG A 279 21.50 32.31 12.57
C ARG A 279 23.00 32.18 12.83
N GLY A 280 23.56 30.97 12.85
CA GLY A 280 24.99 30.79 12.96
C GLY A 280 25.46 29.35 13.12
N HIS A 281 26.77 29.17 12.93
CA HIS A 281 27.45 27.87 12.85
C HIS A 281 27.16 26.89 13.98
N LYS A 282 26.97 27.37 15.20
CA LYS A 282 26.73 26.52 16.37
C LYS A 282 25.36 25.83 16.26
N ASP A 283 24.33 26.60 15.89
CA ASP A 283 22.97 26.10 15.78
C ASP A 283 22.82 25.25 14.51
N ASP A 284 23.48 25.63 13.41
CA ASP A 284 23.50 24.82 12.17
C ASP A 284 24.08 23.43 12.46
N ARG A 285 25.20 23.37 13.19
CA ARG A 285 25.84 22.11 13.57
C ARG A 285 24.95 21.28 14.49
N LEU A 286 24.36 21.87 15.52
CA LEU A 286 23.44 21.17 16.44
C LEU A 286 22.23 20.59 15.68
N CYS A 287 21.64 21.39 14.78
CA CYS A 287 20.54 20.94 13.93
C CYS A 287 20.97 19.76 13.05
N LEU A 288 22.14 19.86 12.41
CA LEU A 288 22.68 18.82 11.56
C LEU A 288 22.88 17.51 12.33
N GLU A 289 23.51 17.55 13.50
CA GLU A 289 23.73 16.37 14.35
C GLU A 289 22.41 15.65 14.71
N LYS A 290 21.34 16.41 14.96
CA LYS A 290 20.01 15.86 15.29
C LYS A 290 19.31 15.17 14.13
N VAL A 291 19.45 15.69 12.90
CA VAL A 291 18.70 15.20 11.73
C VAL A 291 19.50 14.24 10.84
N LEU A 292 20.83 14.25 10.92
CA LEU A 292 21.71 13.44 10.06
C LEU A 292 21.43 11.93 10.14
N TRP A 293 21.04 11.46 11.32
CA TRP A 293 20.74 10.04 11.57
C TRP A 293 19.30 9.65 11.23
N ARG A 294 18.41 10.63 11.09
CA ARG A 294 17.01 10.39 10.79
C ARG A 294 16.83 10.04 9.30
N PRO A 295 15.86 9.19 8.95
CA PRO A 295 15.42 9.02 7.58
C PRO A 295 15.02 10.38 6.96
N HIS A 296 15.50 10.65 5.74
CA HIS A 296 15.17 11.88 5.02
C HIS A 296 15.33 11.71 3.50
N LEU A 297 14.48 12.42 2.76
CA LEU A 297 14.55 12.54 1.30
C LEU A 297 15.60 13.57 0.88
N TYR A 298 15.71 14.62 1.68
CA TYR A 298 16.55 15.78 1.44
C TYR A 298 17.05 16.36 2.76
N LEU A 299 18.34 16.67 2.83
CA LEU A 299 18.94 17.39 3.94
C LEU A 299 19.86 18.46 3.37
N GLY A 300 19.45 19.71 3.51
CA GLY A 300 20.20 20.86 3.05
C GLY A 300 20.67 21.73 4.21
N MET A 301 21.89 22.24 4.13
CA MET A 301 22.43 23.17 5.12
C MET A 301 23.02 24.41 4.47
N ILE A 302 22.59 25.58 4.92
CA ILE A 302 23.14 26.85 4.47
C ILE A 302 24.58 27.02 4.95
N GLY A 303 25.41 27.67 4.12
CA GLY A 303 26.78 27.99 4.51
C GLY A 303 27.67 28.23 3.29
N SER A 304 28.75 28.98 3.46
CA SER A 304 29.75 29.11 2.41
C SER A 304 30.60 27.84 2.31
N LYS A 305 31.13 27.54 1.11
CA LYS A 305 31.93 26.32 0.85
C LYS A 305 33.02 26.08 1.91
N GLY A 306 33.76 27.12 2.28
CA GLY A 306 34.82 27.02 3.30
C GLY A 306 34.29 26.78 4.72
N LYS A 307 33.12 27.31 5.07
CA LYS A 307 32.47 27.11 6.37
C LYS A 307 31.93 25.69 6.50
N VAL A 308 31.20 25.25 5.47
CA VAL A 308 30.68 23.88 5.37
C VAL A 308 31.79 22.85 5.51
N LYS A 309 32.90 23.04 4.77
CA LYS A 309 34.05 22.13 4.84
C LYS A 309 34.57 21.97 6.26
N LYS A 310 34.76 23.07 7.00
CA LYS A 310 35.22 23.03 8.40
C LYS A 310 34.26 22.26 9.31
N THR A 311 32.95 22.46 9.14
CA THR A 311 31.94 21.73 9.90
C THR A 311 31.99 20.23 9.60
N PHE A 312 32.13 19.85 8.33
CA PHE A 312 32.21 18.44 7.93
C PHE A 312 33.50 17.77 8.40
N ASP A 313 34.64 18.46 8.26
CA ASP A 313 35.93 17.94 8.73
C ASP A 313 35.87 17.66 10.25
N ALA A 314 35.30 18.57 11.04
CA ALA A 314 35.10 18.37 12.49
C ALA A 314 34.19 17.18 12.83
N LEU A 315 33.06 17.02 12.12
CA LEU A 315 32.18 15.87 12.33
C LEU A 315 32.87 14.54 11.97
N ILE A 316 33.67 14.50 10.90
CA ILE A 316 34.43 13.30 10.53
C ILE A 316 35.47 12.97 11.61
N GLU A 317 36.19 13.97 12.14
CA GLU A 317 37.15 13.81 13.23
C GLU A 317 36.49 13.28 14.51
N GLU A 318 35.22 13.63 14.75
CA GLU A 318 34.42 13.15 15.88
C GLU A 318 33.80 11.75 15.65
N GLY A 319 34.03 11.13 14.48
CA GLY A 319 33.66 9.75 14.20
C GLY A 319 32.39 9.56 13.37
N TYR A 320 31.82 10.62 12.81
CA TYR A 320 30.68 10.52 11.90
C TYR A 320 31.10 9.91 10.54
N SER A 321 30.23 9.09 9.95
CA SER A 321 30.54 8.42 8.68
C SER A 321 30.58 9.41 7.51
N LYS A 322 31.56 9.23 6.62
CA LYS A 322 31.70 10.05 5.42
C LYS A 322 30.51 9.87 4.46
N GLU A 323 29.96 8.66 4.41
CA GLU A 323 28.81 8.30 3.59
C GLU A 323 27.52 8.98 4.06
N LYS A 324 27.40 9.27 5.37
CA LYS A 324 26.26 10.03 5.91
C LYS A 324 26.41 11.52 5.64
N ILE A 325 27.61 12.06 5.88
CA ILE A 325 27.89 13.48 5.65
C ILE A 325 27.76 13.84 4.16
N SER A 326 28.12 12.93 3.24
CA SER A 326 27.99 13.17 1.80
C SER A 326 26.54 13.28 1.31
N GLN A 327 25.55 12.89 2.12
CA GLN A 327 24.11 13.06 1.82
C GLN A 327 23.62 14.49 2.09
N VAL A 328 24.43 15.32 2.76
CA VAL A 328 24.07 16.70 3.10
C VAL A 328 24.39 17.64 1.94
N HIS A 329 23.36 18.34 1.44
CA HIS A 329 23.50 19.38 0.42
C HIS A 329 23.97 20.69 1.06
N ALA A 330 25.28 20.92 1.03
CA ALA A 330 25.90 22.10 1.62
C ALA A 330 27.09 22.59 0.73
N PRO A 331 27.08 23.84 0.21
CA PRO A 331 26.00 24.82 0.31
C PRO A 331 24.68 24.33 -0.27
N ILE A 332 23.58 24.67 0.40
CA ILE A 332 22.23 24.31 0.00
C ILE A 332 21.80 24.99 -1.30
N GLY A 333 20.95 24.32 -2.09
CA GLY A 333 20.32 24.86 -3.28
C GLY A 333 21.13 24.70 -4.57
N LEU A 334 20.50 24.93 -5.71
CA LEU A 334 21.15 24.93 -7.03
C LEU A 334 22.02 26.18 -7.22
N ASP A 335 23.16 26.04 -7.91
CA ASP A 335 24.05 27.16 -8.23
C ASP A 335 23.48 28.03 -9.38
N ILE A 336 22.46 28.82 -9.04
CA ILE A 336 21.79 29.78 -9.94
C ILE A 336 22.29 31.21 -9.72
N ARG A 337 23.43 31.37 -9.01
CA ARG A 337 24.00 32.68 -8.62
C ARG A 337 23.03 33.57 -7.83
N ALA A 338 22.22 32.95 -6.97
CA ALA A 338 21.27 33.63 -6.09
C ALA A 338 21.98 34.60 -5.13
N GLN A 339 21.39 35.79 -4.94
CA GLN A 339 21.92 36.86 -4.09
C GLN A 339 20.91 37.31 -3.04
N THR A 340 19.63 37.40 -3.42
CA THR A 340 18.57 37.85 -2.49
C THR A 340 17.98 36.69 -1.70
N PRO A 341 17.37 36.92 -0.51
CA PRO A 341 16.69 35.86 0.23
C PRO A 341 15.66 35.09 -0.61
N ALA A 342 14.91 35.78 -1.47
CA ALA A 342 13.93 35.16 -2.36
C ALA A 342 14.59 34.26 -3.42
N GLU A 343 15.69 34.72 -4.05
CA GLU A 343 16.44 33.92 -5.01
C GLU A 343 17.08 32.69 -4.35
N ILE A 344 17.57 32.83 -3.12
CA ILE A 344 18.11 31.71 -2.33
C ILE A 344 17.00 30.71 -2.02
N SER A 345 15.80 31.17 -1.63
CA SER A 345 14.65 30.28 -1.44
C SER A 345 14.27 29.53 -2.72
N ILE A 346 14.29 30.19 -3.89
CA ILE A 346 14.06 29.54 -5.19
C ILE A 346 15.13 28.49 -5.46
N SER A 347 16.40 28.82 -5.23
CA SER A 347 17.53 27.88 -5.39
C SER A 347 17.37 26.62 -4.54
N ILE A 348 16.96 26.79 -3.26
CA ILE A 348 16.69 25.69 -2.33
C ILE A 348 15.52 24.84 -2.82
N LEU A 349 14.39 25.47 -3.13
CA LEU A 349 13.19 24.75 -3.58
C LEU A 349 13.41 24.06 -4.92
N ALA A 350 14.18 24.64 -5.84
CA ALA A 350 14.51 24.01 -7.10
C ALA A 350 15.30 22.70 -6.89
N GLN A 351 16.31 22.72 -6.00
CA GLN A 351 17.07 21.52 -5.64
C GLN A 351 16.18 20.48 -4.93
N LEU A 352 15.33 20.94 -4.00
CA LEU A 352 14.39 20.06 -3.30
C LEU A 352 13.42 19.41 -4.29
N ILE A 353 12.84 20.16 -5.23
CA ILE A 353 11.93 19.64 -6.26
C ILE A 353 12.64 18.63 -7.16
N GLU A 354 13.87 18.91 -7.59
CA GLU A 354 14.68 18.00 -8.41
C GLU A 354 14.84 16.64 -7.72
N ILE A 355 15.27 16.65 -6.45
CA ILE A 355 15.51 15.43 -5.67
C ILE A 355 14.19 14.73 -5.32
N LYS A 356 13.19 15.52 -4.88
CA LYS A 356 11.86 15.02 -4.54
C LYS A 356 11.25 14.31 -5.73
N ASN A 357 11.15 14.96 -6.88
CA ASN A 357 10.48 14.38 -8.04
C ASN A 357 11.28 13.27 -8.73
N ALA A 358 12.59 13.18 -8.50
CA ALA A 358 13.40 12.04 -8.94
C ALA A 358 13.14 10.76 -8.12
N LYS A 359 12.70 10.89 -6.86
CA LYS A 359 12.55 9.78 -5.91
C LYS A 359 11.13 9.56 -5.40
N PHE A 360 10.25 10.55 -5.55
CA PHE A 360 8.94 10.62 -4.92
C PHE A 360 7.93 11.27 -5.86
N SER A 361 6.90 10.51 -6.23
CA SER A 361 5.88 10.93 -7.21
C SER A 361 4.47 11.04 -6.64
N SER A 362 4.24 10.65 -5.38
CA SER A 362 2.89 10.72 -4.81
C SER A 362 2.38 12.16 -4.72
N SER A 363 1.09 12.30 -5.01
CA SER A 363 0.31 13.52 -4.80
C SER A 363 -0.86 13.34 -3.85
N VAL A 364 -0.86 12.24 -3.11
CA VAL A 364 -2.00 11.76 -2.32
C VAL A 364 -2.06 12.48 -0.97
N SER A 365 -3.26 12.91 -0.59
CA SER A 365 -3.51 13.52 0.71
C SER A 365 -3.58 12.48 1.83
N LYS A 366 -3.36 12.94 3.07
CA LYS A 366 -3.54 12.10 4.26
C LYS A 366 -4.99 11.61 4.37
N GLU A 367 -5.96 12.45 4.02
CA GLU A 367 -7.39 12.11 4.02
C GLU A 367 -7.67 10.91 3.10
N LEU A 368 -7.12 10.90 1.89
CA LEU A 368 -7.30 9.78 0.97
C LEU A 368 -6.65 8.49 1.49
N LEU A 369 -5.43 8.55 2.03
CA LEU A 369 -4.72 7.37 2.54
C LEU A 369 -5.41 6.73 3.76
N GLU A 370 -5.96 7.54 4.64
CA GLU A 370 -6.63 7.10 5.87
C GLU A 370 -8.14 6.83 5.67
N SER A 371 -8.68 7.15 4.49
CA SER A 371 -10.08 6.94 4.20
C SER A 371 -10.46 5.47 4.22
N ASN A 372 -11.62 5.16 4.81
CA ASN A 372 -12.23 3.83 4.81
C ASN A 372 -13.60 3.82 4.13
N VAL A 373 -13.90 4.85 3.32
CA VAL A 373 -15.15 4.90 2.56
C VAL A 373 -15.04 4.01 1.32
N HIS A 374 -16.10 3.25 1.05
CA HIS A 374 -16.16 2.43 -0.16
C HIS A 374 -16.45 3.28 -1.39
N GLY A 375 -15.65 3.09 -2.44
CA GLY A 375 -15.75 3.88 -3.65
C GLY A 375 -14.90 3.31 -4.78
N THR A 376 -14.69 4.11 -5.81
CA THR A 376 -13.76 3.80 -6.90
C THR A 376 -12.59 4.76 -6.85
N LEU A 377 -11.39 4.22 -6.68
CA LEU A 377 -10.14 4.96 -6.78
C LEU A 377 -9.75 5.10 -8.26
N CYS A 378 -9.59 6.34 -8.69
CA CYS A 378 -9.07 6.70 -10.00
C CYS A 378 -7.58 7.02 -9.88
N ILE A 379 -6.72 6.43 -10.71
CA ILE A 379 -5.27 6.67 -10.72
C ILE A 379 -4.82 6.99 -12.14
N ILE A 380 -4.09 8.09 -12.36
CA ILE A 380 -3.40 8.32 -13.64
C ILE A 380 -2.21 7.36 -13.74
N ILE A 381 -2.24 6.43 -14.69
CA ILE A 381 -1.18 5.43 -14.90
C ILE A 381 -0.31 5.73 -16.13
N GLU A 382 -0.80 6.56 -17.05
CA GLU A 382 -0.02 7.04 -18.19
C GLU A 382 -0.41 8.48 -18.51
N LYS A 383 0.59 9.28 -18.91
CA LYS A 383 0.40 10.67 -19.37
C LYS A 383 1.24 10.93 -20.60
N LYS A 384 0.65 11.62 -21.58
CA LYS A 384 1.36 12.20 -22.73
C LYS A 384 0.98 13.68 -22.88
N GLY A 385 1.93 14.50 -23.28
CA GLY A 385 1.71 15.94 -23.50
C GLY A 385 1.40 16.73 -22.22
N SER A 386 0.83 17.92 -22.40
CA SER A 386 0.59 18.89 -21.32
C SER A 386 -0.76 18.63 -20.63
N ALA A 387 -0.84 17.58 -19.81
CA ALA A 387 -1.95 17.38 -18.85
C ALA A 387 -1.62 18.00 -17.47
N PRO A 388 -2.62 18.45 -16.69
CA PRO A 388 -2.40 19.22 -15.46
C PRO A 388 -1.73 18.45 -14.32
N ARG A 389 -2.02 17.15 -14.15
CA ARG A 389 -1.38 16.28 -13.15
C ARG A 389 -0.56 15.16 -13.77
N GLY A 390 0.25 14.48 -12.95
CA GLY A 390 1.22 13.45 -13.37
C GLY A 390 0.72 12.04 -13.13
N VAL A 391 1.53 11.06 -13.54
CA VAL A 391 1.33 9.65 -13.17
C VAL A 391 1.38 9.51 -11.65
N GLY A 392 0.48 8.70 -11.07
CA GLY A 392 0.33 8.52 -9.63
C GLY A 392 -0.62 9.50 -8.95
N SER A 393 -1.18 10.48 -9.67
CA SER A 393 -2.26 11.30 -9.12
C SER A 393 -3.55 10.50 -8.96
N MET A 394 -4.23 10.69 -7.83
CA MET A 394 -5.38 9.89 -7.41
C MET A 394 -6.60 10.75 -7.08
N MET A 395 -7.77 10.14 -7.23
CA MET A 395 -9.05 10.69 -6.80
C MET A 395 -9.96 9.53 -6.39
N LEU A 396 -10.56 9.59 -5.20
CA LEU A 396 -11.54 8.60 -4.74
C LEU A 396 -12.95 9.15 -4.94
N VAL A 397 -13.76 8.45 -5.72
CA VAL A 397 -15.16 8.78 -5.93
C VAL A 397 -16.01 7.80 -5.17
N TYR A 398 -16.76 8.28 -4.17
CA TYR A 398 -17.66 7.47 -3.36
C TYR A 398 -19.09 8.00 -3.47
N LYS A 399 -20.04 7.31 -2.82
CA LYS A 399 -21.48 7.60 -2.96
C LYS A 399 -21.82 9.08 -2.67
N ASP A 400 -21.23 9.63 -1.62
CA ASP A 400 -21.63 10.93 -1.05
C ASP A 400 -20.59 12.04 -1.32
N GLY A 401 -19.53 11.78 -2.08
CA GLY A 401 -18.49 12.78 -2.31
C GLY A 401 -17.28 12.31 -3.10
N ILE A 402 -16.23 13.13 -3.07
CA ILE A 402 -14.96 12.92 -3.77
C ILE A 402 -13.83 13.36 -2.83
N ILE A 403 -12.72 12.60 -2.81
CA ILE A 403 -11.48 12.97 -2.11
C ILE A 403 -10.36 13.08 -3.16
N ASP A 404 -9.53 14.12 -3.03
CA ASP A 404 -8.44 14.49 -3.96
C ASP A 404 -8.91 14.77 -5.42
N THR A 405 -7.97 14.87 -6.35
CA THR A 405 -8.18 15.29 -7.73
C THR A 405 -7.12 14.68 -8.66
N ILE A 406 -7.53 14.31 -9.87
CA ILE A 406 -6.64 13.89 -10.96
C ILE A 406 -6.29 15.06 -11.90
N GLY A 407 -6.55 16.30 -11.49
CA GLY A 407 -6.12 17.53 -12.16
C GLY A 407 -7.22 18.43 -12.66
N GLY A 408 -8.49 18.11 -12.43
CA GLY A 408 -9.64 18.98 -12.75
C GLY A 408 -10.06 19.00 -14.22
N GLY A 409 -11.09 19.80 -14.51
CA GLY A 409 -11.60 20.04 -15.85
C GLY A 409 -12.42 18.87 -16.44
N LYS A 410 -12.50 18.82 -17.77
CA LYS A 410 -13.37 17.88 -18.48
C LYS A 410 -13.01 16.40 -18.23
N VAL A 411 -11.72 16.08 -18.19
CA VAL A 411 -11.25 14.71 -17.96
C VAL A 411 -11.64 14.21 -16.58
N GLU A 412 -11.49 15.04 -15.55
CA GLU A 412 -11.91 14.68 -14.20
C GLU A 412 -13.43 14.47 -14.14
N TYR A 413 -14.22 15.34 -14.77
CA TYR A 413 -15.67 15.18 -14.82
C TYR A 413 -16.09 13.86 -15.47
N GLU A 414 -15.50 13.50 -16.63
CA GLU A 414 -15.79 12.22 -17.29
C GLU A 414 -15.34 11.03 -16.41
N ALA A 415 -14.15 11.11 -15.81
CA ALA A 415 -13.66 10.09 -14.89
C ALA A 415 -14.56 9.91 -13.66
N ILE A 416 -15.16 10.97 -13.12
CA ILE A 416 -16.12 10.86 -12.01
C ILE A 416 -17.36 10.06 -12.43
N LEU A 417 -17.87 10.27 -13.64
CA LEU A 417 -19.02 9.52 -14.16
C LEU A 417 -18.68 8.04 -14.35
N ASP A 418 -17.52 7.78 -14.94
CA ASP A 418 -17.01 6.42 -15.13
C ASP A 418 -16.77 5.71 -13.80
N ALA A 419 -16.21 6.41 -12.81
CA ALA A 419 -15.98 5.89 -11.46
C ALA A 419 -17.29 5.51 -10.75
N ARG A 420 -18.35 6.31 -10.89
CA ARG A 420 -19.67 6.00 -10.32
C ARG A 420 -20.33 4.78 -10.94
N ALA A 421 -20.01 4.47 -12.20
CA ALA A 421 -20.51 3.30 -12.91
C ALA A 421 -19.62 2.05 -12.76
N CYS A 422 -18.41 2.23 -12.22
CA CYS A 422 -17.40 1.20 -12.10
C CYS A 422 -17.81 0.10 -11.10
N LYS A 423 -17.75 -1.16 -11.53
CA LYS A 423 -18.07 -2.35 -10.70
C LYS A 423 -16.90 -3.33 -10.59
N LYS A 424 -15.93 -3.20 -11.48
CA LYS A 424 -14.76 -4.05 -11.64
C LYS A 424 -13.62 -3.17 -12.09
N VAL A 425 -12.39 -3.64 -11.92
CA VAL A 425 -11.22 -2.90 -12.35
C VAL A 425 -11.30 -2.60 -13.85
N MET A 426 -11.08 -1.34 -14.23
CA MET A 426 -11.06 -0.95 -15.63
C MET A 426 -10.02 0.14 -15.89
N ILE A 427 -9.58 0.23 -17.15
CA ILE A 427 -8.64 1.24 -17.61
C ILE A 427 -9.31 2.00 -18.76
N LYS A 428 -9.25 3.34 -18.71
CA LYS A 428 -9.83 4.19 -19.75
C LYS A 428 -8.88 5.30 -20.19
N ASP A 429 -8.92 5.56 -21.48
CA ASP A 429 -8.12 6.58 -22.16
C ASP A 429 -8.92 7.89 -22.30
N TYR A 430 -8.29 9.01 -21.93
CA TYR A 430 -8.86 10.35 -22.04
C TYR A 430 -7.95 11.22 -22.88
N ASN A 431 -8.49 11.74 -23.98
CA ASN A 431 -7.76 12.61 -24.88
C ASN A 431 -8.27 14.07 -24.76
N LEU A 432 -7.39 14.97 -24.30
CA LEU A 432 -7.68 16.39 -24.16
C LEU A 432 -7.54 17.16 -25.49
N SER A 433 -6.99 16.54 -26.55
CA SER A 433 -6.68 17.22 -27.83
C SER A 433 -7.89 17.46 -28.76
N ASN A 434 -9.13 17.30 -28.28
CA ASN A 434 -10.30 17.59 -29.11
C ASN A 434 -10.53 19.09 -29.31
N SER A 435 -10.40 19.50 -30.56
CA SER A 435 -10.43 20.84 -31.17
C SER A 435 -11.72 21.68 -31.02
N LYS A 436 -12.54 21.43 -29.99
CA LYS A 436 -13.73 22.26 -29.67
C LYS A 436 -13.54 23.21 -28.47
N GLY A 437 -12.34 23.24 -27.86
CA GLY A 437 -12.01 24.08 -26.68
C GLY A 437 -11.47 25.48 -26.99
N ALA A 438 -11.44 25.91 -28.25
CA ALA A 438 -10.84 27.19 -28.66
C ALA A 438 -11.49 28.44 -28.03
N SER A 439 -12.70 28.32 -27.46
CA SER A 439 -13.42 29.45 -26.86
C SER A 439 -13.18 29.66 -25.35
N LEU A 440 -12.42 28.79 -24.67
CA LEU A 440 -12.25 28.82 -23.20
C LEU A 440 -10.80 29.02 -22.72
N GLY A 441 -9.84 29.24 -23.62
CA GLY A 441 -8.45 29.57 -23.25
C GLY A 441 -7.64 28.45 -22.58
N MET A 442 -8.20 27.25 -22.43
CA MET A 442 -7.55 26.08 -21.83
C MET A 442 -7.26 25.03 -22.91
N ILE A 443 -6.20 25.23 -23.69
CA ILE A 443 -5.71 24.21 -24.64
C ILE A 443 -4.64 23.38 -23.93
N CYS A 444 -5.07 22.38 -23.14
CA CYS A 444 -4.17 21.33 -22.68
C CYS A 444 -4.13 20.22 -23.75
N GLY A 445 -3.06 20.14 -24.53
CA GLY A 445 -2.87 19.10 -25.56
C GLY A 445 -2.44 17.75 -25.00
N GLY A 446 -3.08 17.28 -23.93
CA GLY A 446 -2.65 16.10 -23.16
C GLY A 446 -3.46 14.84 -23.44
N TYR A 447 -2.94 13.71 -22.98
CA TYR A 447 -3.61 12.42 -22.94
C TYR A 447 -3.33 11.79 -21.57
N ASN A 448 -4.36 11.23 -20.95
CA ASN A 448 -4.28 10.50 -19.69
C ASN A 448 -4.88 9.11 -19.86
N LYS A 449 -4.20 8.09 -19.32
CA LYS A 449 -4.78 6.77 -19.09
C LYS A 449 -5.07 6.65 -17.59
N VAL A 450 -6.31 6.35 -17.25
CA VAL A 450 -6.78 6.28 -15.86
C VAL A 450 -7.22 4.86 -15.54
N LEU A 451 -6.68 4.32 -14.46
CA LEU A 451 -7.08 3.07 -13.83
C LEU A 451 -8.17 3.35 -12.80
N PHE A 452 -9.21 2.53 -12.79
CA PHE A 452 -10.34 2.58 -11.88
C PHE A 452 -10.36 1.30 -11.05
N ILE A 453 -10.26 1.42 -9.73
CA ILE A 453 -10.23 0.28 -8.80
C ILE A 453 -11.35 0.46 -7.76
N PRO A 454 -12.37 -0.41 -7.73
CA PRO A 454 -13.30 -0.48 -6.61
C PRO A 454 -12.56 -0.90 -5.33
N VAL A 455 -12.64 -0.08 -4.28
CA VAL A 455 -11.93 -0.26 -3.00
C VAL A 455 -12.79 0.00 -1.77
#